data_AF-A0A174HC34-F1
#
_entry.id   AF-A0A174HC34-F1
#
_cell.length_a   1.000
_cell.length_b   1.000
_cell.length_c   1.000
_cell.angle_alpha   90.00
_cell.angle_beta   90.00
_cell.angle_gamma   90.00
#
_symmetry.space_group_name_H-M   'P 1'
#
loop_
_entity.id
_entity.type
_entity.pdbx_description
1 polymer ?
#
loop_
_entity_poly.entity_id
_entity_poly.type
_entity_poly.pdbx_seq_one_letter_code
_entity_poly.pdbx_strand_id
1 'polypeptide(L)'
;MRNVWIVNMLQQAFGETIRFNNGVFGYSMLYPYTDNYLDNIEIGLEEKISFNKRFTKRLNGEKVMPLNKHEDKVYNLVSCIESEFKREKFNGVYDSLLLIQEGQKLSLNQQEEESIPYEKDILGISIDKGGASVIADGNLIRGTMSEEEERFAWGYGFLLQLGDDLQDIKADKEKKHMTIMSQLAGKYHLDKIVNKLINLTIYVVDNAKCFVCKNPNELKELIKNNCNYMVLFAIIDNKEYFSKEYINEINDYLPFTIEFCGGIKQKINDKFKKLKKEYHGVAVEDILMEFCM
;
A
#
# COMPACT_ATOMS: atom_id res chain seq x y z
N MET A 1 -2.58 -8.70 -3.23
CA MET A 1 -1.29 -9.43 -3.41
C MET A 1 -0.06 -8.65 -2.93
N ARG A 2 -0.07 -7.31 -2.93
CA ARG A 2 1.09 -6.51 -2.49
C ARG A 2 1.41 -6.66 -0.99
N ASN A 3 0.43 -6.60 -0.10
CA ASN A 3 0.64 -6.77 1.34
C ASN A 3 1.26 -8.15 1.67
N VAL A 4 0.77 -9.24 1.06
CA VAL A 4 1.37 -10.58 1.23
C VAL A 4 2.84 -10.61 0.79
N TRP A 5 3.18 -9.94 -0.31
CA TRP A 5 4.58 -9.82 -0.74
C TRP A 5 5.43 -9.09 0.31
N ILE A 6 4.91 -7.99 0.88
CA ILE A 6 5.59 -7.21 1.93
C ILE A 6 5.80 -8.09 3.16
N VAL A 7 4.77 -8.77 3.65
CA VAL A 7 4.87 -9.67 4.81
C VAL A 7 5.90 -10.77 4.58
N ASN A 8 5.88 -11.45 3.42
CA ASN A 8 6.85 -12.50 3.11
C ASN A 8 8.29 -11.96 3.06
N MET A 9 8.47 -10.76 2.50
CA MET A 9 9.76 -10.09 2.46
C MET A 9 10.26 -9.74 3.88
N LEU A 10 9.39 -9.18 4.71
CA LEU A 10 9.71 -8.83 6.09
C LEU A 10 10.00 -10.08 6.94
N GLN A 11 9.23 -11.17 6.76
CA GLN A 11 9.52 -12.46 7.40
C GLN A 11 10.93 -12.91 7.07
N GLN A 12 11.32 -12.90 5.79
CA GLN A 12 12.69 -13.22 5.42
C GLN A 12 13.70 -12.26 6.05
N ALA A 13 13.50 -10.95 5.92
CA ALA A 13 14.40 -9.94 6.43
C ALA A 13 14.66 -10.13 7.94
N PHE A 14 13.60 -10.41 8.71
CA PHE A 14 13.65 -10.57 10.16
C PHE A 14 14.08 -11.99 10.60
N GLY A 15 14.52 -12.84 9.66
CA GLY A 15 15.01 -14.19 9.95
C GLY A 15 13.92 -15.21 10.28
N GLU A 16 12.66 -14.86 10.02
CA GLU A 16 11.50 -15.71 10.24
C GLU A 16 11.27 -16.65 9.04
N THR A 17 10.62 -17.78 9.32
CA THR A 17 10.16 -18.68 8.26
C THR A 17 8.98 -18.03 7.54
N ILE A 18 9.03 -17.96 6.19
CA ILE A 18 7.88 -17.49 5.42
C ILE A 18 6.68 -18.39 5.72
N ARG A 19 5.59 -17.78 6.17
CA ARG A 19 4.33 -18.45 6.47
C ARG A 19 3.17 -17.54 6.12
N PHE A 20 2.17 -18.14 5.49
CA PHE A 20 0.87 -17.54 5.27
C PHE A 20 -0.13 -18.09 6.28
N ASN A 21 -0.85 -17.20 6.96
CA ASN A 21 -1.87 -17.54 7.95
C ASN A 21 -3.10 -16.64 7.78
N ASN A 22 -4.17 -16.93 8.52
CA ASN A 22 -5.43 -16.20 8.39
C ASN A 22 -5.31 -14.72 8.79
N GLY A 23 -4.37 -14.35 9.66
CA GLY A 23 -4.14 -12.96 10.05
C GLY A 23 -3.46 -12.15 8.93
N VAL A 24 -2.45 -12.74 8.28
CA VAL A 24 -1.80 -12.15 7.09
C VAL A 24 -2.81 -11.98 5.96
N PHE A 25 -3.65 -12.99 5.72
CA PHE A 25 -4.74 -12.89 4.76
C PHE A 25 -5.75 -11.79 5.15
N GLY A 26 -6.21 -11.84 6.41
CA GLY A 26 -7.19 -10.92 6.97
C GLY A 26 -6.78 -9.47 6.73
N TYR A 27 -5.55 -9.09 7.11
CA TYR A 27 -5.06 -7.74 6.88
C TYR A 27 -4.81 -7.40 5.40
N SER A 28 -4.22 -8.34 4.65
CA SER A 28 -3.94 -8.15 3.23
C SER A 28 -5.20 -7.88 2.39
N MET A 29 -6.35 -8.32 2.89
CA MET A 29 -7.66 -8.02 2.32
C MET A 29 -8.35 -6.84 3.02
N LEU A 30 -8.16 -6.67 4.32
CA LEU A 30 -8.76 -5.58 5.09
C LEU A 30 -8.31 -4.22 4.54
N TYR A 31 -7.01 -4.03 4.33
CA TYR A 31 -6.45 -2.78 3.83
C TYR A 31 -7.11 -2.30 2.53
N PRO A 32 -7.15 -3.07 1.42
CA PRO A 32 -7.83 -2.62 0.22
C PRO A 32 -9.35 -2.49 0.38
N TYR A 33 -9.99 -3.25 1.27
CA TYR A 33 -11.43 -3.09 1.50
C TYR A 33 -11.75 -1.74 2.17
N THR A 34 -10.96 -1.33 3.17
CA THR A 34 -11.15 -0.03 3.83
C THR A 34 -10.70 1.12 2.94
N ASP A 35 -9.55 0.99 2.28
CA ASP A 35 -8.95 2.05 1.46
C ASP A 35 -9.83 2.38 0.25
N ASN A 36 -10.28 1.36 -0.51
CA ASN A 36 -11.18 1.57 -1.65
C ASN A 36 -12.53 2.18 -1.24
N TYR A 37 -13.02 1.86 -0.04
CA TYR A 37 -14.26 2.46 0.47
C TYR A 37 -14.07 3.95 0.79
N LEU A 38 -12.94 4.31 1.39
CA LEU A 38 -12.60 5.70 1.72
C LEU A 38 -12.25 6.54 0.49
N ASP A 39 -11.70 5.93 -0.56
CA ASP A 39 -11.39 6.60 -1.83
C ASP A 39 -12.55 6.65 -2.83
N ASN A 40 -13.69 6.02 -2.51
CA ASN A 40 -14.85 6.06 -3.38
C ASN A 40 -15.51 7.46 -3.34
N ILE A 41 -15.62 8.10 -4.50
CA ILE A 41 -16.25 9.42 -4.68
C ILE A 41 -17.78 9.36 -4.63
N GLU A 42 -18.37 8.18 -4.78
CA GLU A 42 -19.82 7.97 -4.67
C GLU A 42 -20.29 7.91 -3.22
N ILE A 43 -19.36 7.73 -2.27
CA ILE A 43 -19.63 7.66 -0.84
C ILE A 43 -19.39 9.02 -0.21
N GLY A 44 -20.42 9.58 0.43
CA GLY A 44 -20.34 10.89 1.06
C GLY A 44 -19.43 10.92 2.30
N LEU A 45 -18.88 12.10 2.59
CA LEU A 45 -17.97 12.32 3.72
C LEU A 45 -18.57 11.90 5.08
N GLU A 46 -19.85 12.21 5.33
CA GLU A 46 -20.53 11.82 6.58
C GLU A 46 -20.62 10.29 6.75
N GLU A 47 -20.80 9.56 5.65
CA GLU A 47 -20.83 8.10 5.64
C GLU A 47 -19.43 7.55 5.96
N LYS A 48 -18.38 8.09 5.33
CA LYS A 48 -16.98 7.75 5.62
C LYS A 48 -16.62 8.00 7.09
N ILE A 49 -17.01 9.14 7.65
CA ILE A 49 -16.80 9.48 9.07
C ILE A 49 -17.52 8.48 9.98
N SER A 50 -18.78 8.16 9.66
CA SER A 50 -19.59 7.23 10.43
C SER A 50 -19.03 5.81 10.40
N PHE A 51 -18.59 5.34 9.23
CA PHE A 51 -17.88 4.09 9.04
C PHE A 51 -16.60 4.05 9.89
N ASN A 52 -15.73 5.06 9.74
CA ASN A 52 -14.47 5.14 10.48
C ASN A 52 -14.66 5.12 11.99
N LYS A 53 -15.73 5.77 12.50
CA LYS A 53 -16.08 5.73 13.92
C LYS A 53 -16.45 4.33 14.39
N ARG A 54 -17.33 3.61 13.66
CA ARG A 54 -17.72 2.23 14.00
C ARG A 54 -16.55 1.26 13.87
N PHE A 55 -15.77 1.39 12.80
CA PHE A 55 -14.63 0.53 12.56
C PHE A 55 -13.52 0.72 13.61
N THR A 56 -13.25 1.95 14.05
CA THR A 56 -12.33 2.21 15.17
C THR A 56 -12.78 1.48 16.44
N LYS A 57 -14.09 1.52 16.77
CA LYS A 57 -14.64 0.77 17.91
C LYS A 57 -14.46 -0.74 17.75
N ARG A 58 -14.71 -1.28 16.55
CA ARG A 58 -14.46 -2.70 16.23
C ARG A 58 -12.99 -3.07 16.43
N LEU A 59 -12.05 -2.22 16.01
CA LEU A 59 -10.62 -2.43 16.20
C LEU A 59 -10.19 -2.32 17.66
N ASN A 60 -10.86 -1.51 18.49
CA ASN A 60 -10.68 -1.47 19.94
C ASN A 60 -11.26 -2.70 20.67
N GLY A 61 -11.91 -3.63 19.95
CA GLY A 61 -12.50 -4.84 20.54
C GLY A 61 -13.90 -4.61 21.12
N GLU A 62 -14.54 -3.47 20.88
CA GLU A 62 -15.93 -3.26 21.25
C GLU A 62 -16.86 -4.16 20.43
N LYS A 63 -17.95 -4.63 21.05
CA LYS A 63 -19.01 -5.38 20.35
C LYS A 63 -19.87 -4.41 19.54
N VAL A 64 -19.56 -4.29 18.26
CA VAL A 64 -20.28 -3.44 17.30
C VAL A 64 -20.92 -4.35 16.24
N MET A 65 -22.20 -4.12 15.94
CA MET A 65 -22.87 -4.81 14.83
C MET A 65 -22.55 -4.11 13.50
N PRO A 66 -22.30 -4.84 12.41
CA PRO A 66 -22.11 -4.23 11.10
C PRO A 66 -23.40 -3.59 10.63
N LEU A 67 -23.32 -2.38 10.06
CA LEU A 67 -24.49 -1.66 9.54
C LEU A 67 -24.95 -2.20 8.18
N ASN A 68 -24.00 -2.69 7.37
CA ASN A 68 -24.26 -3.11 5.99
C ASN A 68 -23.32 -4.28 5.60
N LYS A 69 -23.52 -4.81 4.38
CA LYS A 69 -22.71 -5.92 3.85
C LYS A 69 -21.21 -5.60 3.73
N HIS A 70 -20.85 -4.33 3.55
CA HIS A 70 -19.45 -3.93 3.47
C HIS A 70 -18.79 -4.03 4.85
N GLU A 71 -19.42 -3.46 5.89
CA GLU A 71 -18.94 -3.56 7.26
C GLU A 71 -18.89 -5.01 7.75
N ASP A 72 -19.86 -5.84 7.37
CA ASP A 72 -19.86 -7.27 7.70
C ASP A 72 -18.59 -7.96 7.18
N LYS A 73 -18.23 -7.72 5.90
CA LYS A 73 -16.98 -8.23 5.32
C LYS A 73 -15.75 -7.70 6.04
N VAL A 74 -15.68 -6.40 6.30
CA VAL A 74 -14.59 -5.76 7.04
C VAL A 74 -14.43 -6.40 8.42
N TYR A 75 -15.53 -6.67 9.12
CA TYR A 75 -15.50 -7.24 10.46
C TYR A 75 -15.08 -8.72 10.45
N ASN A 76 -15.48 -9.48 9.42
CA ASN A 76 -15.02 -10.86 9.22
C ASN A 76 -13.50 -10.91 8.97
N LEU A 77 -12.94 -9.95 8.22
CA LEU A 77 -11.49 -9.86 8.02
C LEU A 77 -10.74 -9.53 9.32
N VAL A 78 -11.31 -8.69 10.21
CA VAL A 78 -10.78 -8.50 11.56
C VAL A 78 -10.86 -9.80 12.38
N SER A 79 -11.93 -10.57 12.24
CA SER A 79 -12.07 -11.88 12.89
C SER A 79 -11.01 -12.89 12.41
N CYS A 80 -10.62 -12.86 11.14
CA CYS A 80 -9.48 -13.65 10.63
C CYS A 80 -8.18 -13.30 11.36
N ILE A 81 -7.92 -12.01 11.62
CA ILE A 81 -6.77 -11.56 12.42
C ILE A 81 -6.88 -12.05 13.86
N GLU A 82 -8.05 -11.93 14.49
CA GLU A 82 -8.31 -12.41 15.87
C GLU A 82 -8.21 -13.93 16.03
N SER A 83 -8.39 -14.68 14.95
CA SER A 83 -8.22 -16.14 14.94
C SER A 83 -6.76 -16.55 15.22
N GLU A 84 -5.80 -15.79 14.68
CA GLU A 84 -4.36 -16.02 14.84
C GLU A 84 -3.77 -15.22 16.02
N PHE A 85 -4.17 -13.96 16.17
CA PHE A 85 -3.60 -13.01 17.12
C PHE A 85 -4.61 -12.64 18.20
N LYS A 86 -4.67 -13.38 19.30
CA LYS A 86 -5.53 -13.04 20.45
C LYS A 86 -5.18 -11.67 21.05
N ARG A 87 -6.19 -10.82 21.24
CA ARG A 87 -6.08 -9.43 21.71
C ARG A 87 -5.32 -9.32 23.03
N GLU A 88 -5.53 -10.24 23.95
CA GLU A 88 -4.92 -10.22 25.28
C GLU A 88 -3.41 -10.50 25.25
N LYS A 89 -2.90 -11.05 24.15
CA LYS A 89 -1.50 -11.46 23.99
C LYS A 89 -0.72 -10.61 22.98
N PHE A 90 -1.39 -10.04 22.00
CA PHE A 90 -0.76 -9.40 20.84
C PHE A 90 -1.23 -7.95 20.65
N ASN A 91 -1.05 -7.12 21.69
CA ASN A 91 -1.46 -5.70 21.66
C ASN A 91 -0.87 -4.96 20.45
N GLY A 92 0.41 -5.21 20.11
CA GLY A 92 1.10 -4.56 18.98
C GLY A 92 0.40 -4.73 17.63
N VAL A 93 -0.27 -5.86 17.41
CA VAL A 93 -1.09 -6.06 16.20
C VAL A 93 -2.25 -5.07 16.17
N TYR A 94 -3.00 -4.95 17.26
CA TYR A 94 -4.18 -4.08 17.29
C TYR A 94 -3.82 -2.61 17.36
N ASP A 95 -2.74 -2.27 18.05
CA ASP A 95 -2.16 -0.92 18.06
C ASP A 95 -1.75 -0.52 16.64
N SER A 96 -1.13 -1.42 15.87
CA SER A 96 -0.77 -1.17 14.48
C SER A 96 -1.98 -1.05 13.54
N LEU A 97 -3.04 -1.83 13.76
CA LEU A 97 -4.29 -1.72 13.00
C LEU A 97 -5.00 -0.38 13.27
N LEU A 98 -4.98 0.08 14.52
CA LEU A 98 -5.50 1.40 14.88
C LEU A 98 -4.65 2.51 14.28
N LEU A 99 -3.34 2.34 14.23
CA LEU A 99 -2.41 3.30 13.65
C LEU A 99 -2.68 3.49 12.15
N ILE A 100 -2.79 2.42 11.36
CA ILE A 100 -3.12 2.55 9.93
C ILE A 100 -4.54 3.08 9.73
N GLN A 101 -5.49 2.70 10.59
CA GLN A 101 -6.83 3.26 10.55
C GLN A 101 -6.83 4.78 10.79
N GLU A 102 -5.95 5.31 11.63
CA GLU A 102 -5.79 6.75 11.82
C GLU A 102 -5.17 7.42 10.58
N GLY A 103 -4.13 6.81 10.00
CA GLY A 103 -3.56 7.27 8.73
C GLY A 103 -4.59 7.34 7.60
N GLN A 104 -5.49 6.35 7.52
CA GLN A 104 -6.59 6.32 6.55
C GLN A 104 -7.64 7.43 6.79
N LYS A 105 -7.93 7.78 8.05
CA LYS A 105 -8.79 8.94 8.36
C LYS A 105 -8.12 10.24 7.94
N LEU A 106 -6.83 10.41 8.25
CA LEU A 106 -6.08 11.61 7.90
C LEU A 106 -5.97 11.79 6.38
N SER A 107 -5.88 10.71 5.61
CA SER A 107 -5.87 10.80 4.14
C SER A 107 -7.15 11.34 3.52
N LEU A 108 -8.28 11.36 4.25
CA LEU A 108 -9.49 12.04 3.77
C LEU A 108 -9.25 13.55 3.56
N ASN A 109 -8.30 14.16 4.26
CA ASN A 109 -7.93 15.57 4.08
C ASN A 109 -7.26 15.85 2.72
N GLN A 110 -6.82 14.80 2.02
CA GLN A 110 -6.25 14.86 0.68
C GLN A 110 -7.34 14.88 -0.41
N GLN A 111 -8.61 14.69 -0.05
CA GLN A 111 -9.73 14.63 -1.00
C GLN A 111 -10.43 16.00 -1.15
N GLU A 112 -11.35 16.06 -2.13
CA GLU A 112 -12.37 17.09 -2.37
C GLU A 112 -11.89 18.49 -2.81
N GLU A 113 -10.67 18.90 -2.48
CA GLU A 113 -10.12 20.21 -2.84
C GLU A 113 -8.69 20.13 -3.36
N GLU A 114 -8.45 20.84 -4.47
CA GLU A 114 -7.07 21.08 -4.93
C GLU A 114 -6.34 21.88 -3.85
N SER A 115 -5.20 21.37 -3.43
CA SER A 115 -4.29 22.07 -2.53
C SER A 115 -2.96 22.31 -3.22
N ILE A 116 -2.29 23.38 -2.83
CA ILE A 116 -0.92 23.65 -3.26
C ILE A 116 0.09 23.07 -2.25
N PRO A 117 1.34 22.84 -2.66
CA PRO A 117 2.38 22.43 -1.71
C PRO A 117 2.44 23.36 -0.50
N TYR A 118 2.61 22.78 0.70
CA TYR A 118 2.65 23.44 2.01
C TYR A 118 1.33 23.98 2.56
N GLU A 119 0.23 23.92 1.82
CA GLU A 119 -1.10 24.33 2.34
C GLU A 119 -1.67 23.31 3.34
N LYS A 120 -1.53 22.03 3.02
CA LYS A 120 -1.88 20.90 3.86
C LYS A 120 -0.63 20.05 4.12
N ASP A 121 -0.60 19.34 5.24
CA ASP A 121 0.51 18.44 5.58
C ASP A 121 0.42 17.12 4.82
N ILE A 122 0.48 17.19 3.49
CA ILE A 122 0.43 16.02 2.61
C ILE A 122 1.62 15.10 2.87
N LEU A 123 2.79 15.67 3.20
CA LEU A 123 3.98 14.89 3.51
C LEU A 123 3.81 14.08 4.80
N GLY A 124 3.35 14.70 5.88
CA GLY A 124 3.05 14.00 7.13
C GLY A 124 2.03 12.89 6.92
N ILE A 125 0.95 13.17 6.19
CA ILE A 125 -0.08 12.16 5.87
C ILE A 125 0.52 10.98 5.09
N SER A 126 1.33 11.23 4.05
CA SER A 126 1.96 10.16 3.27
C SER A 126 2.96 9.34 4.11
N ILE A 127 3.70 9.99 5.02
CA ILE A 127 4.62 9.31 5.94
C ILE A 127 3.85 8.41 6.90
N ASP A 128 2.79 8.93 7.52
CA ASP A 128 2.03 8.23 8.54
C ASP A 128 1.22 7.08 7.95
N LYS A 129 0.45 7.33 6.87
CA LYS A 129 -0.35 6.29 6.20
C LYS A 129 0.56 5.21 5.63
N GLY A 130 1.60 5.60 4.89
CA GLY A 130 2.55 4.67 4.30
C GLY A 130 3.25 3.83 5.37
N GLY A 131 3.88 4.48 6.35
CA GLY A 131 4.61 3.80 7.43
C GLY A 131 3.73 2.87 8.24
N ALA A 132 2.57 3.35 8.70
CA ALA A 132 1.63 2.56 9.49
C ALA A 132 1.17 1.29 8.76
N SER A 133 1.01 1.34 7.45
CA SER A 133 0.56 0.18 6.66
C SER A 133 1.52 -1.00 6.76
N VAL A 134 2.83 -0.72 6.76
CA VAL A 134 3.89 -1.73 6.84
C VAL A 134 4.20 -2.09 8.29
N ILE A 135 3.98 -1.18 9.25
CA ILE A 135 4.01 -1.52 10.68
C ILE A 135 2.96 -2.59 11.01
N ALA A 136 1.78 -2.51 10.41
CA ALA A 136 0.75 -3.54 10.55
C ALA A 136 1.18 -4.87 9.89
N ASP A 137 1.74 -4.84 8.68
CA ASP A 137 2.31 -6.04 8.03
C ASP A 137 3.38 -6.70 8.92
N GLY A 138 4.29 -5.93 9.50
CA GLY A 138 5.37 -6.42 10.36
C GLY A 138 4.88 -7.02 11.68
N ASN A 139 3.89 -6.40 12.33
CA ASN A 139 3.29 -6.96 13.55
C ASN A 139 2.54 -8.28 13.28
N LEU A 140 2.04 -8.52 12.07
CA LEU A 140 1.38 -9.79 11.71
C LEU A 140 2.35 -10.96 11.49
N ILE A 141 3.66 -10.74 11.64
CA ILE A 141 4.66 -11.81 11.56
C ILE A 141 4.67 -12.63 12.85
N ARG A 142 4.79 -11.94 14.00
CA ARG A 142 4.91 -12.56 15.33
C ARG A 142 4.31 -11.74 16.48
N GLY A 143 3.54 -10.71 16.14
CA GLY A 143 2.79 -9.87 17.07
C GLY A 143 3.54 -8.69 17.68
N THR A 144 4.84 -8.56 17.39
CA THR A 144 5.72 -7.49 17.88
C THR A 144 6.87 -7.26 16.92
N MET A 145 7.48 -6.08 17.00
CA MET A 145 8.73 -5.72 16.31
C MET A 145 9.71 -5.06 17.29
N SER A 146 10.99 -5.13 16.95
CA SER A 146 12.04 -4.32 17.55
C SER A 146 12.06 -2.93 16.94
N GLU A 147 12.68 -1.97 17.63
CA GLU A 147 12.79 -0.59 17.16
C GLU A 147 13.45 -0.48 15.76
N GLU A 148 14.46 -1.31 15.46
CA GLU A 148 15.13 -1.30 14.16
C GLU A 148 14.23 -1.87 13.05
N GLU A 149 13.39 -2.86 13.36
CA GLU A 149 12.39 -3.39 12.42
C GLU A 149 11.28 -2.37 12.16
N GLU A 150 10.81 -1.67 13.20
CA GLU A 150 9.83 -0.58 13.08
C GLU A 150 10.37 0.57 12.23
N ARG A 151 11.62 1.00 12.47
CA ARG A 151 12.27 2.06 11.67
C ARG A 151 12.35 1.69 10.20
N PHE A 152 12.74 0.45 9.89
CA PHE A 152 12.77 -0.02 8.52
C PHE A 152 11.37 -0.11 7.92
N ALA A 153 10.42 -0.74 8.62
CA ALA A 153 9.03 -0.88 8.18
C ALA A 153 8.39 0.49 7.90
N TRP A 154 8.62 1.48 8.75
CA TRP A 154 8.10 2.83 8.56
C TRP A 154 8.67 3.49 7.31
N GLY A 155 10.00 3.49 7.16
CA GLY A 155 10.67 4.07 5.98
C GLY A 155 10.28 3.34 4.68
N TYR A 156 10.14 2.01 4.75
CA TYR A 156 9.71 1.17 3.65
C TYR A 156 8.24 1.40 3.30
N GLY A 157 7.37 1.66 4.27
CA GLY A 157 5.99 2.06 4.00
C GLY A 157 5.89 3.42 3.32
N PHE A 158 6.68 4.39 3.77
CA PHE A 158 6.70 5.72 3.16
C PHE A 158 7.18 5.71 1.70
N LEU A 159 8.25 4.98 1.36
CA LEU A 159 8.69 4.89 -0.04
C LEU A 159 7.67 4.18 -0.93
N LEU A 160 6.95 3.19 -0.38
CA LEU A 160 5.89 2.49 -1.10
C LEU A 160 4.70 3.43 -1.38
N GLN A 161 4.32 4.25 -0.40
CA GLN A 161 3.28 5.27 -0.58
C GLN A 161 3.65 6.27 -1.68
N LEU A 162 4.89 6.78 -1.68
CA LEU A 162 5.36 7.67 -2.76
C LEU A 162 5.39 6.99 -4.14
N GLY A 163 5.67 5.69 -4.16
CA GLY A 163 5.58 4.87 -5.36
C GLY A 163 4.16 4.76 -5.90
N ASP A 164 3.17 4.59 -5.02
CA ASP A 164 1.75 4.55 -5.39
C ASP A 164 1.28 5.89 -5.92
N ASP A 165 1.56 6.97 -5.19
CA ASP A 165 1.24 8.34 -5.60
C ASP A 165 1.82 8.64 -7.00
N LEU A 166 2.99 8.08 -7.33
CA LEU A 166 3.62 8.20 -8.66
C LEU A 166 2.92 7.36 -9.73
N GLN A 167 2.46 6.15 -9.38
CA GLN A 167 1.72 5.29 -10.30
C GLN A 167 0.33 5.87 -10.61
N ASP A 168 -0.31 6.48 -9.62
CA ASP A 168 -1.72 6.86 -9.65
C ASP A 168 -1.98 8.33 -9.96
N ILE A 169 -0.96 9.12 -10.33
CA ILE A 169 -1.08 10.56 -10.66
C ILE A 169 -2.32 10.90 -11.49
N LYS A 170 -2.60 10.12 -12.55
CA LYS A 170 -3.75 10.36 -13.43
C LYS A 170 -5.07 10.14 -12.70
N ALA A 171 -5.21 9.00 -12.03
CA ALA A 171 -6.41 8.66 -11.27
C ALA A 171 -6.65 9.64 -10.12
N ASP A 172 -5.59 10.03 -9.41
CA ASP A 172 -5.65 11.02 -8.34
C ASP A 172 -6.13 12.37 -8.86
N LYS A 173 -5.59 12.85 -9.98
CA LYS A 173 -6.04 14.10 -10.59
C LYS A 173 -7.48 14.05 -11.07
N GLU A 174 -7.91 12.93 -11.66
CA GLU A 174 -9.30 12.72 -12.08
C GLU A 174 -10.27 12.76 -10.89
N LYS A 175 -9.87 12.20 -9.74
CA LYS A 175 -10.64 12.23 -8.48
C LYS A 175 -10.43 13.49 -7.64
N LYS A 176 -9.55 14.41 -8.06
CA LYS A 176 -9.08 15.57 -7.28
C LYS A 176 -8.43 15.20 -5.93
N HIS A 177 -7.80 14.04 -5.86
CA HIS A 177 -6.99 13.63 -4.70
C HIS A 177 -5.60 14.27 -4.79
N MET A 178 -5.17 14.93 -3.70
CA MET A 178 -3.94 15.69 -3.62
C MET A 178 -2.85 14.92 -2.88
N THR A 179 -1.98 14.28 -3.64
CA THR A 179 -0.76 13.60 -3.19
C THR A 179 0.45 14.48 -3.47
N ILE A 180 1.62 14.10 -2.95
CA ILE A 180 2.87 14.83 -3.24
C ILE A 180 3.11 14.92 -4.76
N MET A 181 2.79 13.85 -5.49
CA MET A 181 2.98 13.79 -6.94
C MET A 181 1.90 14.57 -7.69
N SER A 182 0.61 14.41 -7.34
CA SER A 182 -0.48 15.05 -8.06
C SER A 182 -0.53 16.58 -7.85
N GLN A 183 -0.07 17.09 -6.69
CA GLN A 183 0.07 18.54 -6.44
C GLN A 183 1.07 19.22 -7.38
N LEU A 184 2.10 18.49 -7.81
CA LEU A 184 3.18 18.99 -8.68
C LEU A 184 2.93 18.70 -10.16
N ALA A 185 2.31 17.56 -10.47
CA ALA A 185 2.13 17.05 -11.82
C ALA A 185 1.35 18.02 -12.72
N GLY A 186 1.98 18.45 -13.81
CA GLY A 186 1.41 19.40 -14.78
C GLY A 186 1.64 20.88 -14.42
N LYS A 187 2.16 21.17 -13.22
CA LYS A 187 2.70 22.49 -12.84
C LYS A 187 4.23 22.51 -12.95
N TYR A 188 4.86 21.40 -12.59
CA TYR A 188 6.32 21.19 -12.65
C TYR A 188 6.63 19.81 -13.22
N HIS A 189 7.84 19.65 -13.77
CA HIS A 189 8.38 18.33 -14.10
C HIS A 189 8.74 17.56 -12.83
N LEU A 190 8.39 16.26 -12.81
CA LEU A 190 8.57 15.40 -11.64
C LEU A 190 10.00 14.82 -11.51
N ASP A 191 10.89 15.10 -12.48
CA ASP A 191 12.25 14.55 -12.58
C ASP A 191 13.00 14.56 -11.23
N LYS A 192 13.08 15.73 -10.58
CA LYS A 192 13.84 15.90 -9.34
C LYS A 192 13.23 15.18 -8.15
N ILE A 193 11.90 15.16 -8.04
CA ILE A 193 11.23 14.53 -6.90
C ILE A 193 11.29 13.01 -7.00
N VAL A 194 11.22 12.47 -8.22
CA VAL A 194 11.38 11.03 -8.45
C VAL A 194 12.82 10.59 -8.26
N ASN A 195 13.81 11.39 -8.65
CA ASN A 195 15.21 11.12 -8.30
C ASN A 195 15.43 11.09 -6.78
N LYS A 196 14.74 11.95 -6.01
CA LYS A 196 14.77 11.87 -4.54
C LYS A 196 14.15 10.57 -4.02
N LEU A 197 13.05 10.09 -4.61
CA LEU A 197 12.43 8.81 -4.26
C LEU A 197 13.39 7.62 -4.51
N ILE A 198 14.09 7.61 -5.64
CA ILE A 198 15.10 6.58 -5.95
C ILE A 198 16.23 6.61 -4.90
N ASN A 199 16.77 7.79 -4.60
CA ASN A 199 17.81 7.94 -3.58
C ASN A 199 17.33 7.57 -2.17
N LEU A 200 16.09 7.92 -1.83
CA LEU A 200 15.48 7.54 -0.55
C LEU A 200 15.34 6.02 -0.44
N THR A 201 14.92 5.36 -1.52
CA THR A 201 14.84 3.90 -1.59
C THR A 201 16.18 3.24 -1.28
N ILE A 202 17.24 3.70 -1.94
CA ILE A 202 18.60 3.20 -1.71
C ILE A 202 19.00 3.44 -0.25
N TYR A 203 18.80 4.66 0.25
CA TYR A 203 19.17 5.04 1.61
C TYR A 203 18.46 4.19 2.67
N VAL A 204 17.14 4.03 2.58
CA VAL A 204 16.33 3.28 3.57
C VAL A 204 16.77 1.81 3.60
N VAL A 205 16.94 1.19 2.44
CA VAL A 205 17.25 -0.25 2.37
C VAL A 205 18.71 -0.52 2.76
N ASP A 206 19.66 0.27 2.29
CA ASP A 206 21.08 0.05 2.59
C ASP A 206 21.39 0.26 4.07
N ASN A 207 20.78 1.28 4.70
CA ASN A 207 20.98 1.58 6.12
C ASN A 207 20.16 0.72 7.08
N ALA A 208 19.27 -0.15 6.58
CA ALA A 208 18.47 -1.03 7.43
C ALA A 208 19.36 -2.04 8.17
N LYS A 209 19.25 -2.09 9.51
CA LYS A 209 20.04 -2.98 10.38
C LYS A 209 19.29 -4.23 10.83
N CYS A 210 17.98 -4.29 10.60
CA CYS A 210 17.10 -5.38 11.02
C CYS A 210 17.18 -6.63 10.12
N PHE A 211 18.03 -6.64 9.10
CA PHE A 211 18.17 -7.76 8.17
C PHE A 211 19.07 -8.85 8.77
N VAL A 212 18.46 -9.86 9.37
CA VAL A 212 19.14 -10.98 10.05
C VAL A 212 19.07 -12.31 9.28
N CYS A 213 18.61 -12.25 8.03
CA CYS A 213 18.50 -13.41 7.15
C CYS A 213 19.87 -13.93 6.69
N LYS A 214 19.89 -15.12 6.06
CA LYS A 214 21.15 -15.75 5.58
C LYS A 214 21.89 -14.91 4.53
N ASN A 215 21.14 -14.26 3.64
CA ASN A 215 21.64 -13.55 2.46
C ASN A 215 21.11 -12.10 2.46
N PRO A 216 21.54 -11.26 3.43
CA PRO A 216 20.94 -9.95 3.66
C PRO A 216 21.21 -8.98 2.51
N ASN A 217 22.38 -9.06 1.88
CA ASN A 217 22.74 -8.19 0.76
C ASN A 217 21.90 -8.50 -0.48
N GLU A 218 21.71 -9.78 -0.80
CA GLU A 218 20.89 -10.24 -1.92
C GLU A 218 19.42 -9.85 -1.73
N LEU A 219 18.90 -9.96 -0.50
CA LEU A 219 17.54 -9.53 -0.19
C LEU A 219 17.39 -8.01 -0.31
N LYS A 220 18.37 -7.23 0.18
CA LYS A 220 18.39 -5.77 0.01
C LYS A 220 18.43 -5.36 -1.46
N GLU A 221 19.27 -6.00 -2.28
CA GLU A 221 19.32 -5.76 -3.72
C GLU A 221 17.99 -6.12 -4.40
N LEU A 222 17.37 -7.24 -4.03
CA LEU A 222 16.05 -7.61 -4.56
C LEU A 222 15.00 -6.55 -4.24
N ILE A 223 14.96 -6.04 -3.00
CA ILE A 223 14.02 -4.98 -2.59
C ILE A 223 14.28 -3.70 -3.39
N LYS A 224 15.53 -3.23 -3.45
CA LYS A 224 15.90 -2.03 -4.20
C LYS A 224 15.52 -2.14 -5.67
N ASN A 225 15.83 -3.26 -6.31
CA ASN A 225 15.51 -3.48 -7.73
C ASN A 225 14.00 -3.49 -7.96
N ASN A 226 13.22 -4.16 -7.10
CA ASN A 226 11.77 -4.16 -7.23
C ASN A 226 11.16 -2.75 -7.08
N CYS A 227 11.60 -1.99 -6.08
CA CYS A 227 11.15 -0.60 -5.88
C CYS A 227 11.58 0.30 -7.06
N ASN A 228 12.82 0.17 -7.53
CA ASN A 228 13.32 0.95 -8.66
C ASN A 228 12.56 0.62 -9.94
N TYR A 229 12.30 -0.66 -10.25
CA TYR A 229 11.49 -1.03 -11.42
C TYR A 229 10.06 -0.53 -11.32
N MET A 230 9.45 -0.57 -10.13
CA MET A 230 8.13 0.02 -9.89
C MET A 230 8.14 1.52 -10.24
N VAL A 231 9.14 2.27 -9.77
CA VAL A 231 9.31 3.70 -10.06
C VAL A 231 9.57 3.94 -11.55
N LEU A 232 10.47 3.19 -12.18
CA LEU A 232 10.82 3.33 -13.58
C LEU A 232 9.61 3.08 -14.50
N PHE A 233 8.82 2.04 -14.23
CA PHE A 233 7.59 1.80 -15.00
C PHE A 233 6.53 2.88 -14.74
N ALA A 234 6.44 3.39 -13.51
CA ALA A 234 5.54 4.50 -13.20
C ALA A 234 5.90 5.79 -13.95
N ILE A 235 7.21 6.08 -14.12
CA ILE A 235 7.69 7.19 -14.96
C ILE A 235 7.19 7.04 -16.39
N ILE A 236 7.30 5.84 -16.99
CA ILE A 236 6.87 5.61 -18.37
C ILE A 236 5.36 5.72 -18.55
N ASP A 237 4.59 5.20 -17.60
CA ASP A 237 3.13 5.31 -17.60
C ASP A 237 2.63 6.76 -17.46
N ASN A 238 3.47 7.63 -16.88
CA ASN A 238 3.18 9.03 -16.57
C ASN A 238 4.12 10.01 -17.28
N LYS A 239 4.72 9.60 -18.42
CA LYS A 239 5.80 10.33 -19.11
C LYS A 239 5.47 11.77 -19.47
N GLU A 240 4.19 12.14 -19.60
CA GLU A 240 3.76 13.52 -19.86
C GLU A 240 4.08 14.51 -18.73
N TYR A 241 4.34 14.00 -17.51
CA TYR A 241 4.68 14.82 -16.35
C TYR A 241 6.20 14.97 -16.13
N PHE A 242 7.02 14.46 -17.05
CA PHE A 242 8.48 14.49 -17.00
C PHE A 242 9.05 15.29 -18.16
N SER A 243 10.29 15.76 -18.02
CA SER A 243 11.00 16.37 -19.15
C SER A 243 11.41 15.31 -20.19
N LYS A 244 11.58 15.72 -21.44
CA LYS A 244 12.01 14.80 -22.51
C LYS A 244 13.44 14.31 -22.25
N GLU A 245 14.29 15.20 -21.75
CA GLU A 245 15.67 14.93 -21.38
C GLU A 245 15.74 13.83 -20.32
N TYR A 246 14.90 13.93 -19.28
CA TYR A 246 14.83 12.93 -18.23
C TYR A 246 14.31 11.57 -18.73
N ILE A 247 13.27 11.56 -19.58
CA ILE A 247 12.78 10.31 -20.18
C ILE A 247 13.86 9.62 -21.02
N ASN A 248 14.68 10.38 -21.74
CA ASN A 248 15.80 9.82 -22.50
C ASN A 248 16.87 9.21 -21.58
N GLU A 249 17.18 9.84 -20.45
CA GLU A 249 18.11 9.30 -19.45
C GLU A 249 17.56 8.00 -18.82
N ILE A 250 16.26 7.98 -18.48
CA ILE A 250 15.59 6.80 -17.90
C ILE A 250 15.61 5.60 -18.84
N ASN A 251 15.63 5.81 -20.16
CA ASN A 251 15.66 4.74 -21.14
C ASN A 251 16.85 3.77 -20.96
N ASP A 252 17.99 4.28 -20.50
CA ASP A 252 19.20 3.47 -20.30
C ASP A 252 19.13 2.55 -19.06
N TYR A 253 18.17 2.80 -18.17
CA TYR A 253 17.95 2.03 -16.95
C TYR A 253 16.76 1.06 -17.05
N LEU A 254 15.98 1.12 -18.13
CA LEU A 254 14.83 0.25 -18.31
C LEU A 254 15.26 -1.16 -18.74
N PRO A 255 14.59 -2.22 -18.23
CA PRO A 255 14.84 -3.57 -18.69
C PRO A 255 14.29 -3.84 -20.11
N PHE A 256 13.40 -2.98 -20.61
CA PHE A 256 12.77 -3.10 -21.93
C PHE A 256 12.62 -1.72 -22.58
N THR A 257 12.32 -1.69 -23.88
CA THR A 257 12.09 -0.42 -24.59
C THR A 257 10.88 0.33 -24.02
N ILE A 258 10.91 1.67 -24.07
CA ILE A 258 9.79 2.53 -23.65
C ILE A 258 8.47 2.11 -24.32
N GLU A 259 8.52 1.81 -25.62
CA GLU A 259 7.34 1.38 -26.38
C GLU A 259 6.77 0.06 -25.86
N PHE A 260 7.63 -0.91 -25.52
CA PHE A 260 7.19 -2.15 -24.92
C PHE A 260 6.55 -1.89 -23.56
N CYS A 261 7.24 -1.17 -22.67
CA CYS A 261 6.77 -0.83 -21.32
C CYS A 261 5.39 -0.16 -21.33
N GLY A 262 5.21 0.90 -22.13
CA GLY A 262 3.94 1.62 -22.24
C GLY A 262 2.79 0.76 -22.78
N GLY A 263 3.09 -0.31 -23.53
CA GLY A 263 2.09 -1.24 -24.05
C GLY A 263 1.76 -2.43 -23.13
N ILE A 264 2.52 -2.66 -22.04
CA ILE A 264 2.35 -3.84 -21.18
C ILE A 264 0.98 -3.85 -20.50
N LYS A 265 0.58 -2.76 -19.83
CA LYS A 265 -0.68 -2.68 -19.09
C LYS A 265 -1.88 -3.01 -19.96
N GLN A 266 -1.94 -2.43 -21.17
CA GLN A 266 -3.02 -2.70 -22.12
C GLN A 266 -3.04 -4.17 -22.56
N LYS A 267 -1.88 -4.74 -22.94
CA LYS A 267 -1.77 -6.15 -23.35
C LYS A 267 -2.19 -7.11 -22.24
N ILE A 268 -1.82 -6.81 -20.99
CA ILE A 268 -2.21 -7.58 -19.81
C ILE A 268 -3.72 -7.49 -19.60
N ASN A 269 -4.29 -6.28 -19.59
CA ASN A 269 -5.73 -6.08 -19.44
C ASN A 269 -6.55 -6.80 -20.52
N ASP A 270 -6.09 -6.76 -21.76
CA ASP A 270 -6.76 -7.45 -22.87
C ASP A 270 -6.68 -8.98 -22.76
N LYS A 271 -5.63 -9.53 -22.12
CA LYS A 271 -5.55 -10.95 -21.77
C LYS A 271 -6.49 -11.29 -20.60
N PHE A 272 -6.51 -10.46 -19.54
CA PHE A 272 -7.40 -10.68 -18.40
C PHE A 272 -8.88 -10.65 -18.79
N LYS A 273 -9.29 -9.73 -19.68
CA LYS A 273 -10.66 -9.68 -20.22
C LYS A 273 -11.09 -10.97 -20.93
N LYS A 274 -10.14 -11.78 -21.41
CA LYS A 274 -10.39 -13.06 -22.10
C LYS A 274 -10.41 -14.26 -21.14
N LEU A 275 -10.04 -14.08 -19.88
CA LEU A 275 -10.13 -15.15 -18.88
C LEU A 275 -11.60 -15.41 -18.54
N LYS A 276 -11.95 -16.70 -18.38
CA LYS A 276 -13.27 -17.08 -17.87
C LYS A 276 -13.43 -16.53 -16.45
N LYS A 277 -14.57 -15.89 -16.18
CA LYS A 277 -14.94 -15.39 -14.84
C LYS A 277 -15.43 -16.49 -13.89
N GLU A 278 -15.34 -17.74 -14.33
CA GLU A 278 -15.72 -18.91 -13.57
C GLU A 278 -14.60 -19.95 -13.63
N TYR A 279 -14.38 -20.64 -12.53
CA TYR A 279 -13.50 -21.80 -12.44
C TYR A 279 -14.34 -22.97 -11.94
N HIS A 280 -14.48 -24.02 -12.76
CA HIS A 280 -15.35 -25.17 -12.49
C HIS A 280 -16.81 -24.83 -12.10
N GLY A 281 -17.38 -23.79 -12.70
CA GLY A 281 -18.77 -23.38 -12.45
C GLY A 281 -18.98 -22.55 -11.19
N VAL A 282 -17.91 -22.18 -10.50
CA VAL A 282 -17.92 -21.21 -9.39
C VAL A 282 -17.39 -19.88 -9.92
N ALA A 283 -18.12 -18.79 -9.69
CA ALA A 283 -17.64 -17.47 -10.05
C ALA A 283 -16.36 -17.15 -9.25
N VAL A 284 -15.38 -16.53 -9.90
CA VAL A 284 -14.09 -16.21 -9.25
C VAL A 284 -14.30 -15.30 -8.02
N GLU A 285 -15.34 -14.47 -8.05
CA GLU A 285 -15.75 -13.63 -6.93
C GLU A 285 -16.24 -14.44 -5.71
N ASP A 286 -16.86 -15.59 -5.94
CA ASP A 286 -17.39 -16.47 -4.88
C ASP A 286 -16.27 -17.33 -4.25
N ILE A 287 -15.26 -17.71 -5.04
CA ILE A 287 -14.07 -18.46 -4.55
C ILE A 287 -13.32 -17.64 -3.48
N LEU A 288 -13.26 -16.32 -3.63
CA LEU A 288 -12.60 -15.43 -2.67
C LEU A 288 -13.37 -15.31 -1.34
N MET A 289 -14.67 -15.62 -1.32
CA MET A 289 -15.53 -15.52 -0.15
C MET A 289 -15.52 -16.78 0.73
N GLU A 290 -15.25 -17.97 0.17
CA GLU A 290 -15.18 -19.23 0.95
C GLU A 290 -14.01 -19.26 1.94
N PHE A 291 -12.95 -18.48 1.71
CA PHE A 291 -11.80 -18.38 2.64
C PHE A 291 -12.05 -17.46 3.85
N CYS A 292 -13.23 -16.81 3.92
CA CYS A 292 -13.60 -15.86 4.98
C CYS A 292 -14.75 -16.35 5.89
N MET A 293 -15.24 -17.58 5.72
CA MET A 293 -16.25 -18.22 6.57
C MET A 293 -15.61 -19.30 7.44
#